data_AF-A0A5M9NWV0-F1
#
_entry.id   AF-A0A5M9NWV0-F1
#
_cell.length_a   1.000
_cell.length_b   1.000
_cell.length_c   1.000
_cell.angle_alpha   90.00
_cell.angle_beta   90.00
_cell.angle_gamma   90.00
#
_symmetry.space_group_name_H-M   'P 1'
#
loop_
_entity.id
_entity.type
_entity.pdbx_description
1 polymer ?
#
loop_
_entity_poly.entity_id
_entity_poly.type
_entity_poly.pdbx_seq_one_letter_code
_entity_poly.pdbx_strand_id
1 'polypeptide(L)'
;MDRVIQEQIQQYAFKRFPILSGKPLKPLAIGAGAALQETLCQSFSQADVSFFLDRFFTSREYKLALINCHQACYTRYNLDGSPSSTTVNEHELLGLARHGIFKNKKGLTDKAAQLVNEQKRYVFDRRKQLKDKVLRLKQSGFSDQFLLDRLGKRIQPYLKVNSKAGQFYSDSMVSEARMMRERTASMIVKEVKVFQKSLYDQGVPVYLILMATNHYEPMLYELVRDGEPERKFPQVA
;
A
#
# COMPACT_ATOMS: atom_id res chain seq x y z
N MET A 1 -12.29 -26.20 18.40
CA MET A 1 -10.84 -26.31 18.15
C MET A 1 -10.18 -26.60 19.49
N ASP A 2 -9.48 -27.73 19.60
CA ASP A 2 -9.00 -28.25 20.89
C ASP A 2 -7.72 -27.50 21.35
N ARG A 3 -7.84 -26.76 22.45
CA ARG A 3 -6.72 -25.98 23.01
C ARG A 3 -5.56 -26.89 23.45
N VAL A 4 -5.87 -28.10 23.90
CA VAL A 4 -4.87 -29.06 24.37
C VAL A 4 -3.97 -29.49 23.22
N ILE A 5 -4.56 -29.76 22.05
CA ILE A 5 -3.80 -30.15 20.85
C ILE A 5 -2.88 -29.02 20.39
N GLN A 6 -3.33 -27.77 20.41
CA GLN A 6 -2.49 -26.61 20.03
C GLN A 6 -1.31 -26.40 20.98
N GLU A 7 -1.51 -26.63 22.28
CA GLU A 7 -0.42 -26.58 23.26
C GLU A 7 0.60 -27.71 23.05
N GLN A 8 0.15 -28.92 22.73
CA GLN A 8 1.01 -30.05 22.40
C GLN A 8 1.84 -29.78 21.14
N ILE A 9 1.22 -29.25 20.08
CA ILE A 9 1.93 -28.84 18.85
C ILE A 9 3.01 -27.81 19.18
N GLN A 10 2.68 -26.78 19.95
CA GLN A 10 3.63 -25.74 20.34
C GLN A 10 4.81 -26.32 21.15
N GLN A 11 4.52 -27.15 22.16
CA GLN A 11 5.56 -27.77 22.99
C GLN A 11 6.47 -28.68 22.15
N TYR A 12 5.88 -29.47 21.24
CA TYR A 12 6.65 -30.30 20.31
C TYR A 12 7.54 -29.45 19.41
N ALA A 13 6.99 -28.40 18.80
CA ALA A 13 7.72 -27.48 17.94
C ALA A 13 8.92 -26.84 18.68
N PHE A 14 8.72 -26.36 19.91
CA PHE A 14 9.78 -25.73 20.71
C PHE A 14 10.85 -26.72 21.17
N LYS A 15 10.45 -27.96 21.51
CA LYS A 15 11.39 -29.03 21.86
C LYS A 15 12.23 -29.45 20.65
N ARG A 16 11.61 -29.56 19.48
CA ARG A 16 12.26 -30.02 18.25
C ARG A 16 13.14 -28.92 17.62
N PHE A 17 12.69 -27.68 17.67
CA PHE A 17 13.34 -26.52 17.08
C PHE A 17 13.50 -25.42 18.14
N PRO A 18 14.56 -25.48 18.96
CA PRO A 18 14.76 -24.55 20.07
C PRO A 18 14.77 -23.06 19.67
N ILE A 19 15.14 -22.77 18.42
CA ILE A 19 15.13 -21.41 17.86
C ILE A 19 13.75 -20.75 17.94
N LEU A 20 12.65 -21.51 17.92
CA LEU A 20 11.28 -21.00 17.99
C LEU A 20 10.91 -20.48 19.38
N SER A 21 11.62 -20.89 20.43
CA SER A 21 11.42 -20.44 21.81
C SER A 21 12.58 -19.60 22.37
N GLY A 22 13.65 -19.46 21.59
CA GLY A 22 14.85 -18.72 21.98
C GLY A 22 14.55 -17.25 22.29
N LYS A 23 15.24 -16.69 23.29
CA LYS A 23 15.20 -15.26 23.63
C LYS A 23 16.63 -14.68 23.52
N PRO A 24 16.87 -13.69 22.66
CA PRO A 24 15.93 -13.09 21.71
C PRO A 24 15.50 -14.06 20.61
N LEU A 25 14.27 -13.91 20.13
CA LEU A 25 13.74 -14.69 19.01
C LEU A 25 14.46 -14.28 17.72
N LYS A 26 14.72 -15.24 16.84
CA LYS A 26 15.48 -15.02 15.59
C LYS A 26 14.56 -15.07 14.36
N PRO A 27 14.79 -14.22 13.35
CA PRO A 27 14.12 -14.33 12.05
C PRO A 27 14.39 -15.67 11.39
N LEU A 28 13.35 -16.35 10.91
CA LEU A 28 13.52 -17.63 10.22
C LEU A 28 13.86 -17.43 8.74
N ALA A 29 14.61 -18.36 8.18
CA ALA A 29 14.96 -18.44 6.77
C ALA A 29 13.70 -18.51 5.89
N ILE A 30 13.80 -18.02 4.65
CA ILE A 30 12.73 -18.22 3.66
C ILE A 30 12.56 -19.73 3.45
N GLY A 31 11.33 -20.21 3.49
CA GLY A 31 11.02 -21.65 3.39
C GLY A 31 11.06 -22.42 4.73
N ALA A 32 11.65 -21.86 5.80
CA ALA A 32 11.66 -22.52 7.11
C ALA A 32 10.25 -22.72 7.68
N GLY A 33 9.30 -21.83 7.38
CA GLY A 33 7.89 -22.01 7.76
C GLY A 33 7.24 -23.22 7.08
N ALA A 34 7.56 -23.48 5.81
CA ALA A 34 7.06 -24.64 5.08
C ALA A 34 7.66 -25.94 5.61
N ALA A 35 8.97 -25.97 5.87
CA ALA A 35 9.65 -27.11 6.49
C ALA A 35 9.11 -27.40 7.91
N LEU A 36 8.81 -26.35 8.69
CA LEU A 36 8.18 -26.47 9.99
C LEU A 36 6.77 -27.06 9.87
N GLN A 37 5.97 -26.54 8.94
CA GLN A 37 4.63 -27.05 8.67
C GLN A 37 4.65 -28.54 8.30
N GLU A 38 5.53 -28.92 7.37
CA GLU A 38 5.68 -30.31 6.94
C GLU A 38 6.02 -31.23 8.12
N THR A 39 7.01 -30.86 8.93
CA THR A 39 7.43 -31.64 10.11
C THR A 39 6.28 -31.80 11.12
N LEU A 40 5.53 -30.72 11.36
CA LEU A 40 4.41 -30.73 12.31
C LEU A 40 3.22 -31.54 11.76
N CYS A 41 2.89 -31.42 10.47
CA CYS A 41 1.83 -32.21 9.84
C CYS A 41 2.15 -33.71 9.85
N GLN A 42 3.43 -34.11 9.71
CA GLN A 42 3.84 -35.51 9.84
C GLN A 42 3.62 -36.04 11.27
N SER A 43 3.86 -35.21 12.27
CA SER A 43 3.75 -35.59 13.69
C SER A 43 2.31 -35.48 14.23
N PHE A 44 1.47 -34.65 13.62
CA PHE A 44 0.11 -34.35 14.04
C PHE A 44 -0.86 -34.38 12.83
N SER A 45 -0.91 -35.50 12.13
CA SER A 45 -1.62 -35.66 10.84
C SER A 45 -3.11 -35.33 10.87
N GLN A 46 -3.76 -35.37 12.03
CA GLN A 46 -5.18 -35.06 12.20
C GLN A 46 -5.45 -33.67 12.82
N ALA A 47 -4.40 -32.90 13.10
CA ALA A 47 -4.54 -31.59 13.74
C ALA A 47 -4.34 -30.43 12.76
N ASP A 48 -5.06 -29.34 12.99
CA ASP A 48 -4.86 -28.09 12.26
C ASP A 48 -3.60 -27.37 12.78
N VAL A 49 -2.48 -27.60 12.09
CA VAL A 49 -1.18 -26.97 12.38
C VAL A 49 -1.16 -25.49 11.97
N SER A 50 -1.98 -25.07 11.00
CA SER A 50 -1.96 -23.71 10.46
C SER A 50 -2.30 -22.68 11.53
N PHE A 51 -3.18 -23.01 12.48
CA PHE A 51 -3.49 -22.13 13.60
C PHE A 51 -2.26 -21.75 14.45
N PHE A 52 -1.41 -22.74 14.78
CA PHE A 52 -0.16 -22.50 15.51
C PHE A 52 0.80 -21.63 14.69
N LEU A 53 1.00 -21.97 13.41
CA LEU A 53 1.90 -21.23 12.53
C LEU A 53 1.45 -19.78 12.35
N ASP A 54 0.17 -19.56 12.07
CA ASP A 54 -0.40 -18.22 11.95
C ASP A 54 -0.19 -17.43 13.24
N ARG A 55 -0.48 -18.04 14.40
CA ARG A 55 -0.26 -17.40 15.70
C ARG A 55 1.20 -17.04 15.92
N PHE A 56 2.14 -17.94 15.58
CA PHE A 56 3.57 -17.71 15.74
C PHE A 56 4.08 -16.59 14.81
N PHE A 57 3.80 -16.67 13.51
CA PHE A 57 4.30 -15.71 12.51
C PHE A 57 3.61 -14.35 12.60
N THR A 58 2.37 -14.29 13.07
CA THR A 58 1.67 -13.01 13.32
C THR A 58 1.98 -12.39 14.67
N SER A 59 2.65 -13.13 15.57
CA SER A 59 3.00 -12.69 16.92
C SER A 59 3.82 -11.39 16.90
N ARG A 60 3.67 -10.63 17.99
CA ARG A 60 4.41 -9.39 18.16
C ARG A 60 5.90 -9.66 18.33
N GLU A 61 6.24 -10.73 19.03
CA GLU A 61 7.60 -11.15 19.34
C GLU A 61 8.37 -11.50 18.05
N TYR A 62 7.74 -12.23 17.14
CA TYR A 62 8.34 -12.56 15.84
C TYR A 62 8.48 -11.34 14.94
N LYS A 63 7.47 -10.47 14.88
CA LYS A 63 7.56 -9.21 14.14
C LYS A 63 8.64 -8.29 14.71
N LEU A 64 8.84 -8.28 16.03
CA LEU A 64 9.94 -7.57 16.67
C LEU A 64 11.30 -8.15 16.30
N ALA A 65 11.43 -9.48 16.27
CA ALA A 65 12.66 -10.14 15.82
C ALA A 65 13.02 -9.74 14.39
N LEU A 66 12.04 -9.71 13.48
CA LEU A 66 12.22 -9.30 12.10
C LEU A 66 12.65 -7.83 11.99
N ILE A 67 11.92 -6.89 12.61
CA ILE A 67 12.22 -5.46 12.44
C ILE A 67 13.51 -5.03 13.16
N ASN A 68 13.91 -5.74 14.22
CA ASN A 68 15.14 -5.47 14.97
C ASN A 68 16.37 -6.20 14.41
N CYS A 69 16.24 -7.06 13.39
CA CYS A 69 17.35 -7.91 12.91
C CYS A 69 18.50 -7.13 12.26
N HIS A 70 18.42 -5.80 12.24
CA HIS A 70 19.54 -4.93 11.87
C HIS A 70 20.84 -5.25 12.63
N GLN A 71 20.75 -5.67 13.91
CA GLN A 71 21.93 -5.96 14.72
C GLN A 71 22.77 -7.15 14.19
N ALA A 72 22.24 -7.98 13.29
CA ALA A 72 22.92 -9.18 12.76
C ALA A 72 23.05 -9.15 11.22
N CYS A 73 23.26 -7.97 10.62
CA CYS A 73 23.33 -7.79 9.15
C CYS A 73 22.11 -8.36 8.41
N TYR A 74 20.94 -8.32 9.05
CA TYR A 74 19.70 -8.87 8.52
C TYR A 74 19.70 -10.40 8.27
N THR A 75 20.62 -11.14 8.87
CA THR A 75 20.73 -12.59 8.70
C THR A 75 19.48 -13.31 9.21
N ARG A 76 18.93 -14.24 8.41
CA ARG A 76 17.91 -15.20 8.84
C ARG A 76 18.55 -16.49 9.31
N TYR A 77 17.79 -17.32 10.01
CA TYR A 77 18.28 -18.57 10.57
C TYR A 77 17.41 -19.75 10.15
N ASN A 78 18.05 -20.88 9.87
CA ASN A 78 17.36 -22.14 9.61
C ASN A 78 16.77 -22.70 10.92
N LEU A 79 15.89 -23.71 10.82
CA LEU A 79 15.23 -24.30 12.00
C LEU A 79 16.20 -24.96 12.99
N ASP A 80 17.38 -25.36 12.51
CA ASP A 80 18.46 -25.92 13.33
C ASP A 80 19.28 -24.84 14.08
N GLY A 81 19.04 -23.56 13.81
CA GLY A 81 19.79 -22.45 14.41
C GLY A 81 20.96 -21.94 13.59
N SER A 82 21.32 -22.59 12.48
CA SER A 82 22.40 -22.16 11.60
C SER A 82 22.03 -20.86 10.83
N PRO A 83 23.00 -19.98 10.52
CA PRO A 83 22.77 -18.84 9.65
C PRO A 83 22.31 -19.29 8.26
N SER A 84 21.31 -18.60 7.70
CA SER A 84 20.86 -18.79 6.33
C SER A 84 21.61 -17.82 5.39
N SER A 85 21.71 -18.19 4.12
CA SER A 85 22.12 -17.27 3.05
C SER A 85 21.06 -16.19 2.75
N THR A 86 19.83 -16.37 3.23
CA THR A 86 18.75 -15.39 3.05
C THR A 86 18.78 -14.32 4.13
N THR A 87 18.46 -13.09 3.75
CA THR A 87 18.40 -11.94 4.65
C THR A 87 16.98 -11.35 4.71
N VAL A 88 16.69 -10.59 5.75
CA VAL A 88 15.50 -9.74 5.82
C VAL A 88 15.76 -8.51 4.96
N ASN A 89 14.97 -8.33 3.91
CA ASN A 89 15.19 -7.22 3.00
C ASN A 89 14.50 -5.93 3.49
N GLU A 90 14.89 -4.79 2.90
CA GLU A 90 14.35 -3.48 3.29
C GLU A 90 12.84 -3.37 3.02
N HIS A 91 12.31 -3.99 1.96
CA HIS A 91 10.89 -3.98 1.66
C HIS A 91 10.05 -4.66 2.76
N GLU A 92 10.53 -5.79 3.30
CA GLU A 92 9.90 -6.46 4.44
C GLU A 92 9.89 -5.57 5.69
N LEU A 93 10.99 -4.86 5.96
CA LEU A 93 11.09 -3.94 7.09
C LEU A 93 10.13 -2.76 6.95
N LEU A 94 10.00 -2.19 5.75
CA LEU A 94 9.05 -1.09 5.49
C LEU A 94 7.60 -1.59 5.62
N GLY A 95 7.30 -2.79 5.13
CA GLY A 95 6.01 -3.46 5.30
C GLY A 95 5.66 -3.67 6.78
N LEU A 96 6.63 -4.16 7.56
CA LEU A 96 6.50 -4.34 9.00
C LEU A 96 6.31 -3.00 9.72
N ALA A 97 7.07 -1.97 9.37
CA ALA A 97 6.98 -0.65 9.96
C ALA A 97 5.60 0.01 9.76
N ARG A 98 4.87 -0.36 8.69
CA ARG A 98 3.47 0.07 8.46
C ARG A 98 2.47 -0.66 9.35
N HIS A 99 2.85 -1.79 9.95
CA HIS A 99 1.94 -2.60 10.74
C HIS A 99 1.56 -1.88 12.05
N GLY A 100 0.27 -1.86 12.37
CA GLY A 100 -0.26 -1.17 13.56
C GLY A 100 0.25 -1.68 14.92
N ILE A 101 1.01 -2.78 14.95
CA ILE A 101 1.59 -3.36 16.17
C ILE A 101 2.72 -2.47 16.73
N PHE A 102 3.38 -1.68 15.88
CA PHE A 102 4.45 -0.75 16.26
C PHE A 102 3.95 0.68 16.53
N LYS A 103 2.66 0.85 16.86
CA LYS A 103 2.16 2.11 17.43
C LYS A 103 2.92 2.46 18.70
N ASN A 104 3.14 1.48 19.56
CA ASN A 104 4.03 1.56 20.73
C ASN A 104 5.45 1.12 20.33
N LYS A 105 6.45 1.95 20.65
CA LYS A 105 7.87 1.71 20.34
C LYS A 105 8.55 0.70 21.29
N LYS A 106 7.83 0.17 22.29
CA LYS A 106 8.39 -0.76 23.28
C LYS A 106 9.08 -1.96 22.60
N GLY A 107 10.35 -2.20 22.92
CA GLY A 107 11.12 -3.33 22.41
C GLY A 107 11.65 -3.17 20.97
N LEU A 108 11.49 -2.00 20.36
CA LEU A 108 12.22 -1.64 19.13
C LEU A 108 13.64 -1.18 19.50
N THR A 109 14.61 -1.54 18.67
CA THR A 109 15.92 -0.89 18.64
C THR A 109 15.79 0.54 18.10
N ASP A 110 16.79 1.40 18.36
CA ASP A 110 16.75 2.80 17.89
C ASP A 110 16.58 2.91 16.38
N LYS A 111 17.28 2.08 15.61
CA LYS A 111 17.16 2.05 14.15
C LYS A 111 15.79 1.55 13.68
N ALA A 112 15.24 0.51 14.31
CA ALA A 112 13.89 0.06 14.01
C ALA A 112 12.84 1.14 14.37
N ALA A 113 13.05 1.88 15.46
CA ALA A 113 12.20 3.00 15.85
C ALA A 113 12.31 4.19 14.88
N GLN A 114 13.48 4.43 14.29
CA GLN A 114 13.68 5.42 13.22
C GLN A 114 12.88 5.03 11.96
N LEU A 115 13.02 3.80 11.47
CA LEU A 115 12.27 3.28 10.30
C LEU A 115 10.75 3.41 10.50
N VAL A 116 10.25 3.08 11.69
CA VAL A 116 8.82 3.24 12.02
C VAL A 116 8.40 4.71 12.00
N ASN A 117 9.25 5.64 12.45
CA ASN A 117 8.94 7.07 12.41
C ASN A 117 8.96 7.62 10.98
N GLU A 118 9.92 7.20 10.16
CA GLU A 118 10.00 7.56 8.75
C GLU A 118 8.76 7.09 8.00
N GLN A 119 8.32 5.86 8.21
CA GLN A 119 7.06 5.37 7.63
C GLN A 119 5.85 6.15 8.13
N LYS A 120 5.78 6.50 9.43
CA LYS A 120 4.69 7.33 9.96
C LYS A 120 4.65 8.71 9.31
N ARG A 121 5.82 9.35 9.12
CA ARG A 121 5.95 10.63 8.41
C ARG A 121 5.51 10.49 6.97
N TYR A 122 6.03 9.50 6.25
CA TYR A 122 5.64 9.20 4.87
C TYR A 122 4.12 9.03 4.70
N VAL A 123 3.48 8.24 5.58
CA VAL A 123 2.03 8.03 5.54
C VAL A 123 1.27 9.32 5.87
N PHE A 124 1.75 10.11 6.82
CA PHE A 124 1.16 11.41 7.14
C PHE A 124 1.22 12.37 5.96
N ASP A 125 2.39 12.51 5.34
CA ASP A 125 2.60 13.39 4.19
C ASP A 125 1.75 12.95 2.99
N ARG A 126 1.68 11.64 2.71
CA ARG A 126 0.80 11.09 1.67
C ARG A 126 -0.68 11.38 1.94
N ARG A 127 -1.13 11.27 3.19
CA ARG A 127 -2.51 11.62 3.57
C ARG A 127 -2.80 13.10 3.37
N LYS A 128 -1.85 13.97 3.72
CA LYS A 128 -1.95 15.41 3.48
C LYS A 128 -2.03 15.72 1.99
N GLN A 129 -1.11 15.19 1.18
CA GLN A 129 -1.13 15.34 -0.28
C GLN A 129 -2.44 14.86 -0.91
N LEU A 130 -2.97 13.72 -0.47
CA LEU A 130 -4.24 13.19 -0.97
C LEU A 130 -5.42 14.08 -0.59
N LYS A 131 -5.46 14.59 0.65
CA LYS A 131 -6.48 15.55 1.10
C LYS A 131 -6.43 16.84 0.26
N ASP A 132 -5.24 17.40 0.08
CA ASP A 132 -5.04 18.64 -0.69
C ASP A 132 -5.42 18.44 -2.17
N LYS A 133 -5.13 17.25 -2.73
CA LYS A 133 -5.56 16.85 -4.07
C LYS A 133 -7.08 16.81 -4.19
N VAL A 134 -7.76 16.13 -3.27
CA VAL A 134 -9.23 16.06 -3.25
C VAL A 134 -9.84 17.46 -3.14
N LEU A 135 -9.28 18.32 -2.29
CA LEU A 135 -9.74 19.70 -2.13
C LEU A 135 -9.64 20.50 -3.43
N ARG A 136 -8.48 20.46 -4.10
CA ARG A 136 -8.29 21.16 -5.39
C ARG A 136 -9.28 20.67 -6.44
N LEU A 137 -9.49 19.35 -6.53
CA LEU A 137 -10.45 18.79 -7.48
C LEU A 137 -11.90 19.18 -7.16
N LYS A 138 -12.31 19.20 -5.88
CA LYS A 138 -13.64 19.71 -5.51
C LYS A 138 -13.80 21.19 -5.82
N GLN A 139 -12.76 22.00 -5.60
CA GLN A 139 -12.75 23.42 -5.99
C GLN A 139 -12.85 23.60 -7.51
N SER A 140 -12.30 22.68 -8.30
CA SER A 140 -12.47 22.63 -9.76
C SER A 140 -13.82 22.06 -10.22
N GLY A 141 -14.79 21.83 -9.32
CA GLY A 141 -16.16 21.45 -9.68
C GLY A 141 -16.37 19.95 -9.97
N PHE A 142 -15.41 19.07 -9.68
CA PHE A 142 -15.62 17.62 -9.83
C PHE A 142 -16.60 17.10 -8.78
N SER A 143 -17.56 16.27 -9.22
CA SER A 143 -18.54 15.64 -8.32
C SER A 143 -17.88 14.58 -7.43
N ASP A 144 -18.45 14.38 -6.24
CA ASP A 144 -17.96 13.36 -5.30
C ASP A 144 -17.98 11.96 -5.91
N GLN A 145 -19.00 11.65 -6.73
CA GLN A 145 -19.09 10.37 -7.43
C GLN A 145 -17.95 10.18 -8.42
N PHE A 146 -17.64 11.19 -9.23
CA PHE A 146 -16.53 11.13 -10.18
C PHE A 146 -15.19 10.93 -9.45
N LEU A 147 -14.98 11.64 -8.33
CA LEU A 147 -13.77 11.51 -7.54
C LEU A 147 -13.67 10.13 -6.87
N LEU A 148 -14.77 9.55 -6.41
CA LEU A 148 -14.81 8.19 -5.86
C LEU A 148 -14.48 7.14 -6.92
N ASP A 149 -15.03 7.26 -8.12
CA ASP A 149 -14.78 6.35 -9.23
C ASP A 149 -13.31 6.41 -9.67
N ARG A 150 -12.68 7.59 -9.62
CA ARG A 150 -11.29 7.79 -10.07
C ARG A 150 -10.22 7.56 -9.00
N LEU A 151 -10.44 8.03 -7.77
CA LEU A 151 -9.44 7.97 -6.70
C LEU A 151 -9.70 6.84 -5.71
N GLY A 152 -10.84 6.17 -5.84
CA GLY A 152 -11.27 5.03 -5.04
C GLY A 152 -11.84 5.41 -3.67
N LYS A 153 -12.42 4.43 -2.97
CA LYS A 153 -13.06 4.62 -1.65
C LYS A 153 -12.15 5.24 -0.58
N ARG A 154 -10.82 5.17 -0.75
CA ARG A 154 -9.84 5.79 0.15
C ARG A 154 -9.99 7.30 0.32
N ILE A 155 -10.62 7.99 -0.65
CA ILE A 155 -10.82 9.43 -0.55
C ILE A 155 -12.11 9.84 0.18
N GLN A 156 -12.99 8.89 0.48
CA GLN A 156 -14.29 9.14 1.10
C GLN A 156 -14.21 9.99 2.39
N PRO A 157 -13.20 9.82 3.28
CA PRO A 157 -13.05 10.69 4.45
C PRO A 157 -12.75 12.16 4.11
N TYR A 158 -12.18 12.43 2.94
CA TYR A 158 -11.77 13.77 2.50
C TYR A 158 -12.85 14.49 1.66
N LEU A 159 -13.93 13.81 1.30
CA LEU A 159 -15.03 14.40 0.51
C LEU A 159 -15.93 15.32 1.33
N LYS A 160 -15.94 15.19 2.66
CA LYS A 160 -16.85 15.91 3.58
C LYS A 160 -16.56 17.42 3.75
N VAL A 161 -15.74 18.02 2.90
CA VAL A 161 -15.46 19.47 2.96
C VAL A 161 -16.60 20.22 2.25
N ASN A 162 -17.22 21.16 2.98
CA ASN A 162 -18.38 21.95 2.58
C ASN A 162 -18.29 22.45 1.13
N SER A 163 -19.24 22.02 0.30
CA SER A 163 -19.55 22.51 -1.04
C SER A 163 -20.18 23.92 -1.01
N LYS A 164 -19.61 24.86 -0.23
CA LYS A 164 -19.92 26.29 -0.34
C LYS A 164 -19.13 26.98 -1.46
N ALA A 165 -18.23 26.25 -2.14
CA ALA A 165 -17.82 26.60 -3.48
C ALA A 165 -19.01 26.30 -4.39
N GLY A 166 -19.76 27.32 -4.79
CA GLY A 166 -20.85 27.19 -5.76
C GLY A 166 -20.36 26.46 -7.01
N GLN A 167 -21.28 25.86 -7.76
CA GLN A 167 -21.00 25.41 -9.13
C GLN A 167 -20.28 26.55 -9.87
N PHE A 168 -18.97 26.41 -10.06
CA PHE A 168 -18.15 27.41 -10.78
C PHE A 168 -18.49 27.45 -12.27
N TYR A 169 -19.21 26.45 -12.77
CA TYR A 169 -19.57 26.30 -14.16
C TYR A 169 -21.08 26.17 -14.28
N SER A 170 -21.67 27.00 -15.13
CA SER A 170 -23.08 26.92 -15.46
C SER A 170 -23.39 25.61 -16.19
N ASP A 171 -24.63 25.14 -16.09
CA ASP A 171 -25.11 23.97 -16.84
C ASP A 171 -24.92 24.14 -18.36
N SER A 172 -24.84 25.38 -18.85
CA SER A 172 -24.49 25.69 -20.22
C SER A 172 -23.07 25.26 -20.58
N MET A 173 -22.06 25.54 -19.74
CA MET A 173 -20.67 25.15 -19.99
C MET A 173 -20.50 23.63 -19.98
N VAL A 174 -21.25 22.94 -19.11
CA VAL A 174 -21.27 21.47 -19.04
C VAL A 174 -21.95 20.88 -20.29
N SER A 175 -23.05 21.46 -20.73
CA SER A 175 -23.75 21.04 -21.95
C SER A 175 -22.90 21.27 -23.20
N GLU A 176 -22.17 22.38 -23.25
CA GLU A 176 -21.27 22.72 -24.35
C GLU A 176 -20.09 21.75 -24.43
N ALA A 177 -19.46 21.41 -23.30
CA ALA A 177 -18.44 20.37 -23.26
C ALA A 177 -19.00 19.01 -23.73
N ARG A 178 -20.24 18.66 -23.38
CA ARG A 178 -20.87 17.42 -23.85
C ARG A 178 -21.09 17.42 -25.37
N MET A 179 -21.55 18.52 -25.94
CA MET A 179 -21.69 18.66 -27.41
C MET A 179 -20.34 18.56 -28.12
N MET A 180 -19.28 19.17 -27.56
CA MET A 180 -17.93 19.03 -28.10
C MET A 180 -17.43 17.58 -28.05
N ARG A 181 -17.81 16.82 -27.01
CA ARG A 181 -17.49 15.38 -26.89
C ARG A 181 -18.10 14.55 -28.01
N GLU A 182 -19.35 14.84 -28.38
CA GLU A 182 -20.01 14.18 -29.50
C GLU A 182 -19.31 14.51 -30.83
N ARG A 183 -18.88 15.76 -31.01
CA ARG A 183 -18.09 16.19 -32.18
C ARG A 183 -16.72 15.54 -32.26
N THR A 184 -16.07 15.32 -31.13
CA THR A 184 -14.73 14.70 -31.10
C THR A 184 -14.78 13.17 -31.12
N ALA A 185 -15.96 12.55 -31.09
CA ALA A 185 -16.11 11.10 -31.14
C ALA A 185 -15.67 10.48 -32.47
N SER A 186 -15.76 11.23 -33.57
CA SER A 186 -15.34 10.80 -34.92
C SER A 186 -13.91 11.18 -35.28
N MET A 187 -13.21 11.90 -34.41
CA MET A 187 -11.84 12.40 -34.68
C MET A 187 -10.81 11.32 -34.40
N ILE A 188 -9.72 11.30 -35.19
CA ILE A 188 -8.59 10.43 -34.88
C ILE A 188 -7.76 10.99 -33.73
N VAL A 189 -7.01 10.12 -33.04
CA VAL A 189 -6.17 10.46 -31.88
C VAL A 189 -5.33 11.72 -32.07
N LYS A 190 -4.69 11.85 -33.25
CA LYS A 190 -3.83 12.99 -33.57
C LYS A 190 -4.61 14.30 -33.65
N GLU A 191 -5.82 14.27 -34.19
CA GLU A 191 -6.70 15.44 -34.29
C GLU A 191 -7.23 15.85 -32.93
N VAL A 192 -7.60 14.86 -32.09
CA VAL A 192 -8.04 15.15 -30.72
C VAL A 192 -6.94 15.83 -29.91
N LYS A 193 -5.68 15.41 -30.04
CA LYS A 193 -4.54 16.06 -29.37
C LYS A 193 -4.32 17.51 -29.81
N VAL A 194 -4.39 17.78 -31.12
CA VAL A 194 -4.27 19.14 -31.66
C VAL A 194 -5.41 20.02 -31.14
N PHE A 195 -6.63 19.49 -31.11
CA PHE A 195 -7.80 20.17 -30.58
C PHE A 195 -7.68 20.47 -29.08
N GLN A 196 -7.26 19.48 -28.29
CA GLN A 196 -7.00 19.64 -26.85
C GLN A 196 -5.95 20.72 -26.56
N LYS A 197 -4.85 20.73 -27.32
CA LYS A 197 -3.80 21.74 -27.21
C LYS A 197 -4.33 23.14 -27.56
N SER A 198 -5.11 23.26 -28.64
CA SER A 198 -5.73 24.53 -29.03
C SER A 198 -6.65 25.09 -27.93
N LEU A 199 -7.46 24.25 -27.30
CA LEU A 199 -8.32 24.68 -26.19
C LEU A 199 -7.49 25.11 -24.97
N TYR A 200 -6.41 24.38 -24.68
CA TYR A 200 -5.51 24.72 -23.59
C TYR A 200 -4.80 26.06 -23.83
N ASP A 201 -4.29 26.29 -25.04
CA ASP A 201 -3.63 27.54 -25.44
C ASP A 201 -4.61 28.74 -25.42
N GLN A 202 -5.92 28.48 -25.59
CA GLN A 202 -7.00 29.47 -25.44
C GLN A 202 -7.40 29.73 -23.98
N GLY A 203 -6.75 29.08 -23.02
CA GLY A 203 -7.03 29.22 -21.59
C GLY A 203 -8.31 28.49 -21.15
N VAL A 204 -8.84 27.57 -21.97
CA VAL A 204 -10.00 26.75 -21.58
C VAL A 204 -9.59 25.86 -20.40
N PRO A 205 -10.37 25.83 -19.31
CA PRO A 205 -10.08 24.98 -18.16
C PRO A 205 -9.91 23.52 -18.58
N VAL A 206 -8.83 22.89 -18.13
CA VAL A 206 -8.45 21.49 -18.45
C VAL A 206 -9.62 20.51 -18.24
N TYR A 207 -10.47 20.74 -17.24
CA TYR A 207 -11.67 19.91 -17.01
C TYR A 207 -12.68 19.94 -18.16
N LEU A 208 -12.96 21.12 -18.73
CA LEU A 208 -13.86 21.24 -19.88
C LEU A 208 -13.24 20.59 -21.12
N ILE A 209 -11.92 20.69 -21.30
CA ILE A 209 -11.17 20.01 -22.37
C ILE A 209 -11.29 18.48 -22.23
N LEU A 210 -11.12 17.96 -21.01
CA LEU A 210 -11.22 16.53 -20.71
C LEU A 210 -12.66 16.01 -20.84
N MET A 211 -13.67 16.82 -20.51
CA MET A 211 -15.08 16.45 -20.76
C MET A 211 -15.44 16.52 -22.24
N ALA A 212 -14.82 17.42 -23.00
CA ALA A 212 -15.08 17.67 -24.41
C ALA A 212 -14.46 16.65 -25.37
N THR A 213 -13.67 15.69 -24.87
CA THR A 213 -12.89 14.80 -25.73
C THR A 213 -12.95 13.35 -25.27
N ASN A 214 -13.14 12.43 -26.23
CA ASN A 214 -13.13 10.97 -25.98
C ASN A 214 -11.72 10.37 -25.89
N HIS A 215 -10.69 11.17 -26.15
CA HIS A 215 -9.32 10.71 -26.22
C HIS A 215 -8.46 11.29 -25.10
N TYR A 216 -7.69 10.43 -24.47
CA TYR A 216 -6.93 10.72 -23.26
C TYR A 216 -5.51 11.13 -23.62
N GLU A 217 -5.14 12.41 -23.43
CA GLU A 217 -3.73 12.80 -23.55
C GLU A 217 -3.02 12.77 -22.18
N PRO A 218 -1.88 12.07 -22.06
CA PRO A 218 -1.09 12.02 -20.82
C PRO A 218 -0.62 13.39 -20.30
N MET A 219 -0.40 14.38 -21.17
CA MET A 219 0.15 15.69 -20.80
C MET A 219 -0.86 16.56 -20.03
N LEU A 220 -2.13 16.58 -20.46
CA LEU A 220 -3.23 17.21 -19.70
C LEU A 220 -3.53 16.46 -18.39
N TYR A 221 -3.22 15.15 -18.38
CA TYR A 221 -3.31 14.34 -17.19
C TYR A 221 -2.17 14.66 -16.20
N GLU A 222 -0.95 14.97 -16.64
CA GLU A 222 0.17 15.36 -15.76
C GLU A 222 -0.11 16.61 -14.93
N LEU A 223 -0.81 17.60 -15.48
CA LEU A 223 -1.34 18.75 -14.72
C LEU A 223 -2.34 18.34 -13.61
N VAL A 224 -2.97 17.17 -13.72
CA VAL A 224 -3.85 16.54 -12.71
C VAL A 224 -3.11 15.45 -11.90
N ARG A 225 -1.90 15.07 -12.33
CA ARG A 225 -1.14 13.90 -11.88
C ARG A 225 0.23 14.24 -11.27
N ASP A 226 0.58 15.51 -11.11
CA ASP A 226 1.76 15.90 -10.31
C ASP A 226 1.62 15.36 -8.87
N GLY A 227 2.36 14.29 -8.58
CA GLY A 227 2.37 13.62 -7.28
C GLY A 227 2.66 12.11 -7.29
N GLU A 228 2.76 11.46 -8.45
CA GLU A 228 3.51 10.20 -8.52
C GLU A 228 4.94 10.52 -8.92
N PRO A 229 5.95 10.40 -8.01
CA PRO A 229 7.31 10.34 -8.48
C PRO A 229 7.40 9.18 -9.46
N GLU A 230 8.20 9.38 -10.52
CA GLU A 230 8.70 8.32 -11.40
C GLU A 230 8.87 7.04 -10.59
N ARG A 231 8.29 5.94 -11.09
CA ARG A 231 8.50 4.61 -10.51
C ARG A 231 9.99 4.27 -10.60
N LYS A 232 10.78 4.71 -9.62
CA LYS A 232 12.20 4.35 -9.46
C LYS A 232 12.40 2.90 -9.02
N PHE A 233 11.33 2.12 -8.91
CA PHE A 233 11.43 0.71 -8.59
C PHE A 233 10.55 -0.08 -9.57
N PRO A 234 11.15 -0.96 -10.40
CA PRO A 234 10.38 -1.87 -11.22
C PRO A 234 9.59 -2.78 -10.28
N GLN A 235 8.27 -2.81 -10.49
CA GLN A 235 7.46 -3.94 -10.05
C GLN A 235 7.93 -5.12 -10.90
N VAL A 236 8.61 -6.08 -10.29
CA VAL A 236 8.79 -7.40 -10.89
C VAL A 236 7.79 -8.33 -10.22
N ALA A 237 7.16 -9.12 -11.07
CA ALA A 237 6.04 -10.02 -10.86
C ALA A 237 6.22 -11.00 -9.68
#